data_AF-A0A9W8IT92-F1
#
_entry.id   AF-A0A9W8IT92-F1
#
_cell.length_a   1.000
_cell.length_b   1.000
_cell.length_c   1.000
_cell.angle_alpha   90.00
_cell.angle_beta   90.00
_cell.angle_gamma   90.00
#
_symmetry.space_group_name_H-M   'P 1'
#
loop_
_entity.id
_entity.type
_entity.pdbx_description
1 polymer ?
#
loop_
_entity_poly.entity_id
_entity_poly.type
_entity_poly.pdbx_seq_one_letter_code
_entity_poly.pdbx_strand_id
1 'polypeptide(L)' 'MLHQLSTYVCSSASSNLATLTTHAAHVKELWQDMVALGLHDPELWDTVDLAWEIVLGALNLAAAQR' A
#
# COMPACT_ATOMS: atom_id res chain seq x y z
N MET A 1 -1.30 15.14 0.97
CA MET A 1 -1.77 14.21 -0.08
C MET A 1 -1.77 12.77 0.41
N LEU A 2 -0.63 12.19 0.83
CA LEU A 2 -0.54 10.83 1.38
C LEU A 2 -1.60 10.53 2.46
N HIS A 3 -1.74 11.39 3.46
CA HIS A 3 -2.76 11.22 4.52
C HIS A 3 -4.19 11.15 3.98
N GLN A 4 -4.55 11.93 2.96
CA GLN A 4 -5.90 11.89 2.35
C GLN A 4 -6.12 10.57 1.60
N LEU A 5 -5.10 10.09 0.89
CA LEU A 5 -5.15 8.82 0.17
C LEU A 5 -5.22 7.63 1.13
N SER A 6 -4.42 7.63 2.20
CA SER A 6 -4.48 6.62 3.25
C SER A 6 -5.83 6.59 3.96
N THR A 7 -6.39 7.75 4.28
CA THR A 7 -7.74 7.84 4.87
C THR A 7 -8.80 7.31 3.90
N TYR A 8 -8.69 7.64 2.61
CA TYR A 8 -9.59 7.11 1.58
C TYR A 8 -9.51 5.57 1.50
N VAL A 9 -8.31 5.00 1.36
CA VAL A 9 -8.10 3.54 1.30
C VAL A 9 -8.59 2.84 2.57
N CYS A 10 -8.33 3.42 3.74
CA CYS A 10 -8.84 2.92 5.02
C CYS A 10 -10.37 2.90 5.04
N SER A 11 -11.01 4.00 4.61
CA SER A 11 -12.46 4.12 4.55
C SER A 11 -13.10 3.17 3.53
N SER A 12 -12.49 2.99 2.35
CA SER A 12 -12.99 2.06 1.33
C SER A 12 -12.88 0.60 1.77
N ALA A 13 -11.86 0.28 2.57
CA ALA A 13 -11.71 -1.02 3.21
C ALA A 13 -12.59 -1.18 4.46
N SER A 14 -13.47 -0.21 4.79
CA SER A 14 -14.28 -0.18 6.01
C SER A 14 -13.46 -0.36 7.30
N SER A 15 -12.24 0.17 7.31
CA SER A 15 -11.26 -0.01 8.39
C SER A 15 -10.95 -1.49 8.70
N ASN A 16 -11.21 -2.41 7.77
CA ASN A 16 -10.92 -3.82 7.94
C ASN A 16 -9.43 -4.09 7.75
N LEU A 17 -8.75 -4.35 8.87
CA LEU A 17 -7.33 -4.69 8.91
C LEU A 17 -6.96 -5.87 8.01
N ALA A 18 -7.82 -6.89 7.86
CA ALA A 18 -7.52 -8.04 7.00
C ALA A 18 -7.46 -7.62 5.53
N THR A 19 -8.42 -6.83 5.06
CA THR A 19 -8.46 -6.31 3.69
C THR A 19 -7.27 -5.41 3.39
N LEU A 20 -6.91 -4.51 4.32
CA LEU A 20 -5.73 -3.65 4.17
C LEU A 20 -4.42 -4.46 4.17
N THR A 21 -4.36 -5.55 4.94
CA THR A 21 -3.20 -6.46 4.94
C THR A 21 -3.08 -7.19 3.59
N THR A 22 -4.19 -7.58 2.97
CA THR A 22 -4.19 -8.14 1.61
C THR A 22 -3.66 -7.12 0.60
N HIS A 23 -4.03 -5.84 0.69
CA HIS A 23 -3.47 -4.80 -0.17
C HIS A 23 -1.95 -4.65 0.02
N ALA A 24 -1.46 -4.70 1.26
CA ALA A 24 -0.02 -4.66 1.52
C ALA A 24 0.70 -5.88 0.94
N ALA A 25 0.09 -7.07 1.00
CA ALA A 25 0.63 -8.28 0.39
C ALA A 25 0.77 -8.13 -1.13
N HIS A 26 -0.24 -7.61 -1.83
CA HIS A 26 -0.16 -7.38 -3.28
C HIS A 26 0.93 -6.39 -3.67
N VAL A 27 1.12 -5.29 -2.92
CA VAL A 27 2.19 -4.33 -3.19
C VAL A 27 3.56 -4.99 -3.02
N LYS A 28 3.71 -5.82 -1.99
CA LYS A 28 4.94 -6.60 -1.77
C LYS A 28 5.19 -7.61 -2.89
N GLU A 29 4.17 -8.34 -3.33
CA GLU A 29 4.30 -9.30 -4.44
C GLU A 29 4.73 -8.60 -5.72
N LEU A 30 4.13 -7.46 -6.06
CA LEU A 30 4.53 -6.64 -7.20
C LEU A 30 5.99 -6.19 -7.11
N TRP A 31 6.43 -5.73 -5.93
CA TRP A 31 7.84 -5.39 -5.68
C TRP A 31 8.75 -6.60 -5.94
N GLN A 32 8.40 -7.79 -5.43
CA GLN A 32 9.18 -9.01 -5.64
C GLN A 32 9.25 -9.42 -7.12
N ASP A 33 8.13 -9.32 -7.83
CA ASP A 33 8.05 -9.63 -9.27
C ASP A 33 8.92 -8.66 -10.08
N MET A 34 8.90 -7.36 -9.75
CA MET A 34 9.75 -6.36 -10.40
C MET A 34 11.25 -6.65 -10.20
N VAL A 35 11.66 -7.04 -8.99
CA VAL A 35 13.04 -7.48 -8.73
C VAL A 35 13.37 -8.73 -9.57
N ALA A 36 12.48 -9.73 -9.56
CA ALA A 36 12.71 -11.01 -10.23
C ALA A 36 12.81 -10.87 -11.77
N LEU A 37 12.03 -9.97 -12.35
CA LEU A 37 12.07 -9.64 -13.78
C LEU A 37 13.24 -8.73 -14.14
N GLY A 38 13.95 -8.17 -13.16
CA GLY A 38 15.03 -7.22 -13.39
C GLY A 38 14.53 -5.92 -14.00
N LEU A 39 13.36 -5.42 -13.58
CA LEU A 39 12.84 -4.13 -14.04
C LEU A 39 13.61 -2.99 -13.40
N HIS A 40 14.13 -2.07 -14.22
CA HIS A 40 14.95 -0.92 -13.77
C HIS A 40 14.27 0.42 -14.07
N ASP A 41 12.96 0.41 -14.34
CA ASP A 41 12.19 1.61 -14.62
C ASP A 41 11.94 2.40 -13.32
N PRO A 42 12.53 3.61 -13.16
CA PRO A 42 12.42 4.37 -11.92
C PRO A 42 10.99 4.79 -11.60
N GLU A 43 10.16 5.07 -12.62
CA GLU A 43 8.77 5.50 -12.40
C GLU A 43 7.93 4.37 -11.82
N LEU A 44 8.20 3.12 -12.24
CA LEU A 44 7.56 1.94 -11.64
C LEU A 44 7.97 1.75 -10.18
N TRP A 45 9.26 1.92 -9.86
CA TRP A 45 9.75 1.81 -8.49
C TRP A 45 9.13 2.89 -7.59
N ASP A 46 9.12 4.14 -8.05
CA ASP A 46 8.49 5.26 -7.33
C ASP A 46 6.98 5.02 -7.11
N THR A 47 6.30 4.42 -8.09
CA THR A 47 4.88 4.09 -7.98
C THR A 47 4.62 3.01 -6.92
N VAL A 48 5.46 1.97 -6.87
CA VAL A 48 5.36 0.91 -5.85
C VAL A 48 5.65 1.45 -4.46
N ASP A 49 6.67 2.28 -4.32
CA ASP A 49 6.99 2.95 -3.06
C ASP A 49 5.82 3.82 -2.58
N LEU A 50 5.22 4.62 -3.47
CA LEU A 50 4.04 5.43 -3.15
C LEU A 50 2.84 4.55 -2.72
N ALA A 51 2.57 3.46 -3.43
CA ALA A 51 1.50 2.54 -3.09
C ALA A 51 1.71 1.91 -1.69
N TRP A 52 2.95 1.54 -1.39
CA TRP A 52 3.34 0.99 -0.09
C TRP A 52 3.10 2.00 1.05
N GLU A 53 3.53 3.25 0.88
CA GLU A 53 3.31 4.31 1.87
C GLU A 53 1.83 4.57 2.14
N ILE A 54 1.00 4.60 1.10
CA ILE A 54 -0.45 4.82 1.23
C ILE A 54 -1.10 3.70 2.03
N VAL A 55 -0.79 2.44 1.71
CA VAL A 55 -1.37 1.25 2.36
C VAL A 55 -0.90 1.14 3.81
N LEU A 56 0.39 1.37 4.09
CA LEU A 56 0.90 1.44 5.47
C LEU A 56 0.22 2.55 6.27
N GLY A 57 0.04 3.73 5.67
CA GLY A 57 -0.72 4.81 6.30
C GLY A 57 -2.16 4.40 6.63
N ALA A 58 -2.83 3.70 5.71
CA ALA A 58 -4.19 3.20 5.94
C ALA A 58 -4.24 2.16 7.07
N LEU A 59 -3.28 1.24 7.12
CA LEU A 59 -3.14 0.26 8.21
C LEU A 59 -2.94 0.94 9.57
N ASN A 60 -2.07 1.96 9.64
CA ASN A 60 -1.84 2.71 10.86
C ASN A 60 -3.11 3.46 11.32
N LEU A 61 -3.87 4.03 10.39
CA LEU A 61 -5.15 4.68 10.71
C LEU A 61 -6.18 3.68 11.22
N ALA A 62 -6.33 2.52 10.57
CA ALA A 62 -7.25 1.47 11.01
C ALA A 62 -6.85 0.90 12.39
N ALA A 63 -5.55 0.73 12.64
CA ALA A 63 -5.03 0.29 13.92
C ALA A 63 -5.27 1.32 15.03
N ALA A 64 -5.15 2.62 14.74
CA ALA A 64 -5.40 3.71 15.69
C ALA A 64 -6.90 3.91 16.01
N GLN A 65 -7.81 3.39 15.19
CA GLN A 65 -9.26 3.42 15.43
C GLN A 65 -9.75 2.27 16.34
N ARG A 66 -8.86 1.36 16.73
CA ARG A 66 -9.16 0.19 17.56
C ARG A 66 -8.74 0.42 19.01
#